data_AF-A0A1G8ZRA3-F1
#
_entry.id   AF-A0A1G8ZRA3-F1
#
_cell.length_a   1.000
_cell.length_b   1.000
_cell.length_c   1.000
_cell.angle_alpha   90.00
_cell.angle_beta   90.00
_cell.angle_gamma   90.00
#
_symmetry.space_group_name_H-M   'P 1'
#
loop_
_entity.id
_entity.type
_entity.pdbx_description
1 polymer ?
#
loop_
_entity_poly.entity_id
_entity_poly.type
_entity_poly.pdbx_seq_one_letter_code
_entity_poly.pdbx_strand_id
1 'polypeptide(L)'
;MHVTPLLTVGPMDERIVMVDSDTGLELTEEQLDERSAVATVQLRRRGVRAGDTVLICLPVGPDLLVATDAVIAAGGVACPVPADLDAAALSARIIASRARVMISDLPQALEAADESRVRIVMSVADLSVLHSCPGSR
;
A
#
# COMPACT_ATOMS: atom_id res chain seq x y z
N MET A 1 -31.31 -2.97 35.84
CA MET A 1 -30.03 -2.34 35.48
C MET A 1 -29.30 -3.30 34.56
N HIS A 2 -29.34 -3.09 33.25
CA HIS A 2 -28.54 -3.87 32.30
C HIS A 2 -27.13 -3.31 32.30
N VAL A 3 -26.21 -4.03 32.93
CA VAL A 3 -24.77 -3.77 32.78
C VAL A 3 -24.38 -4.44 31.48
N THR A 4 -24.21 -3.66 30.42
CA THR A 4 -23.60 -4.14 29.17
C THR A 4 -22.17 -4.54 29.51
N PRO A 5 -21.74 -5.79 29.30
CA PRO A 5 -20.34 -6.11 29.51
C PRO A 5 -19.52 -5.32 28.50
N LEU A 6 -18.54 -4.55 28.99
CA LEU A 6 -17.44 -4.12 28.15
C LEU A 6 -16.85 -5.39 27.52
N LEU A 7 -16.73 -5.40 26.19
CA LEU A 7 -15.95 -6.39 25.48
C LEU A 7 -14.53 -6.35 26.05
N THR A 8 -14.23 -7.31 26.93
CA THR A 8 -12.87 -7.58 27.37
C THR A 8 -12.12 -8.07 26.14
N VAL A 9 -11.30 -7.20 25.58
CA VAL A 9 -10.34 -7.55 24.52
C VAL A 9 -9.42 -8.61 25.13
N GLY A 10 -9.56 -9.85 24.66
CA GLY A 10 -8.65 -10.94 25.01
C GLY A 10 -7.23 -10.66 24.52
N PRO A 11 -6.24 -11.47 24.91
CA PRO A 11 -4.88 -11.34 24.38
C PRO A 11 -4.92 -11.35 22.83
N MET A 12 -4.18 -10.44 22.20
CA MET A 12 -4.24 -10.14 20.75
C MET A 12 -3.58 -11.27 19.92
N ASP A 13 -4.22 -12.43 19.83
CA ASP A 13 -3.80 -13.56 18.98
C ASP A 13 -4.45 -13.47 17.58
N GLU A 14 -3.62 -13.60 16.54
CA GLU A 14 -3.91 -14.09 15.17
C GLU A 14 -5.27 -13.70 14.53
N ARG A 15 -5.70 -12.43 14.59
CA ARG A 15 -6.87 -12.01 13.80
C ARG A 15 -6.51 -12.00 12.31
N ILE A 16 -7.05 -12.95 11.53
CA ILE A 16 -6.94 -12.92 10.07
C ILE A 16 -7.75 -11.74 9.52
N VAL A 17 -7.09 -10.85 8.79
CA VAL A 17 -7.70 -9.65 8.17
C VAL A 17 -7.90 -9.83 6.66
N MET A 18 -7.21 -10.79 6.06
CA MET A 18 -7.34 -11.09 4.65
C MET A 18 -6.97 -12.54 4.35
N VAL A 19 -7.71 -13.15 3.42
CA VAL A 19 -7.40 -14.45 2.82
C VAL A 19 -7.30 -14.25 1.32
N ASP A 20 -6.18 -14.67 0.74
CA ASP A 20 -6.02 -14.76 -0.70
C ASP A 20 -6.56 -16.11 -1.18
N SER A 21 -7.65 -16.09 -1.95
CA SER A 21 -8.31 -17.29 -2.43
C SER A 21 -7.52 -18.08 -3.46
N ASP A 22 -6.58 -17.44 -4.16
CA ASP A 22 -5.81 -18.07 -5.23
C ASP A 22 -4.57 -18.78 -4.68
N THR A 23 -3.95 -18.21 -3.66
CA THR A 23 -2.72 -18.75 -3.04
C THR A 23 -2.98 -19.49 -1.71
N GLY A 24 -4.12 -19.24 -1.07
CA GLY A 24 -4.41 -19.72 0.29
C GLY A 24 -3.63 -19.00 1.38
N LEU A 25 -2.94 -17.89 1.05
CA LEU A 25 -2.22 -17.09 2.02
C LEU A 25 -3.20 -16.33 2.93
N GLU A 26 -2.93 -16.36 4.23
CA GLU A 26 -3.66 -15.57 5.22
C GLU A 26 -2.75 -14.45 5.73
N LEU A 27 -3.30 -13.25 5.84
CA LEU A 27 -2.63 -12.10 6.45
C LEU A 27 -3.25 -11.84 7.82
N THR A 28 -2.42 -11.85 8.86
CA THR A 28 -2.85 -11.47 10.22
C THR A 28 -2.84 -9.95 10.39
N GLU A 29 -3.59 -9.45 11.37
CA GLU A 29 -3.55 -8.05 11.78
C GLU A 29 -2.14 -7.60 12.16
N GLU A 30 -1.41 -8.40 12.94
CA GLU A 30 -0.02 -8.09 13.33
C GLU A 30 0.90 -7.96 12.11
N GLN A 31 0.78 -8.90 11.15
CA GLN A 31 1.56 -8.83 9.91
C GLN A 31 1.19 -7.62 9.05
N LEU A 32 -0.11 -7.25 9.02
CA LEU A 32 -0.55 -6.04 8.32
C LEU A 32 0.05 -4.80 8.99
N ASP A 33 -0.03 -4.69 10.31
CA ASP A 33 0.48 -3.55 11.07
C ASP A 33 2.00 -3.38 10.89
N GLU A 34 2.76 -4.46 11.00
CA GLU A 34 4.22 -4.45 10.82
C GLU A 34 4.62 -4.02 9.41
N ARG A 35 4.02 -4.65 8.39
CA ARG A 35 4.33 -4.34 6.98
C ARG A 35 3.90 -2.92 6.61
N SER A 36 2.73 -2.49 7.08
CA SER A 36 2.20 -1.15 6.81
C SER A 36 3.00 -0.07 7.52
N ALA A 37 3.51 -0.33 8.72
CA ALA A 37 4.42 0.58 9.41
C ALA A 37 5.73 0.80 8.61
N VAL A 38 6.34 -0.28 8.11
CA VAL A 38 7.55 -0.19 7.26
C VAL A 38 7.24 0.58 5.97
N ALA A 39 6.17 0.21 5.28
CA ALA A 39 5.74 0.86 4.05
C ALA A 39 5.43 2.36 4.25
N THR A 40 4.80 2.74 5.37
CA THR A 40 4.52 4.13 5.73
C THR A 40 5.80 4.95 5.85
N VAL A 41 6.82 4.40 6.51
CA VAL A 41 8.13 5.05 6.62
C VAL A 41 8.74 5.25 5.24
N GLN A 42 8.66 4.25 4.35
CA GLN A 42 9.21 4.36 3.00
C GLN A 42 8.46 5.37 2.13
N LEU A 43 7.13 5.42 2.20
CA LEU A 43 6.31 6.42 1.51
C LEU A 43 6.72 7.83 1.93
N ARG A 44 6.85 8.08 3.24
CA ARG A 44 7.29 9.38 3.76
C ARG A 44 8.73 9.72 3.33
N ARG A 45 9.65 8.75 3.35
CA ARG A 45 11.05 8.94 2.90
C ARG A 45 11.14 9.29 1.42
N ARG A 46 10.28 8.69 0.59
CA ARG A 46 10.15 9.03 -0.84
C ARG A 46 9.34 10.31 -1.08
N GLY A 47 8.88 10.98 -0.03
CA GLY A 47 8.34 12.32 -0.10
C GLY A 47 6.82 12.39 -0.27
N VAL A 48 6.09 11.29 -0.05
CA VAL A 48 4.63 11.33 0.10
C VAL A 48 4.27 12.20 1.30
N ARG A 49 3.39 13.17 1.09
CA ARG A 49 2.89 14.09 2.11
C ARG A 49 1.40 13.90 2.34
N ALA A 50 0.92 14.49 3.44
CA ALA A 50 -0.50 14.51 3.73
C ALA A 50 -1.29 15.14 2.57
N GLY A 51 -2.34 14.45 2.12
CA GLY A 51 -3.17 14.85 0.98
C GLY A 51 -2.63 14.51 -0.41
N ASP A 52 -1.42 13.95 -0.53
CA ASP A 52 -0.93 13.46 -1.83
C ASP A 52 -1.73 12.20 -2.24
N THR A 53 -2.26 12.21 -3.48
CA THR A 53 -2.88 11.02 -4.06
C THR A 53 -1.82 10.04 -4.54
N VAL A 54 -1.93 8.80 -4.05
CA VAL A 54 -1.07 7.67 -4.42
C VAL A 54 -1.92 6.66 -5.19
N LEU A 55 -1.56 6.43 -6.45
CA LEU A 55 -2.19 5.39 -7.27
C LEU A 55 -1.63 4.03 -6.84
N ILE A 56 -2.49 3.03 -6.64
CA ILE A 56 -2.07 1.67 -6.27
C ILE A 56 -2.57 0.72 -7.34
N CYS A 57 -1.63 0.20 -8.13
CA CYS A 57 -1.90 -0.71 -9.24
C CYS A 57 -1.22 -2.06 -8.92
N LEU A 58 -1.88 -2.82 -8.05
CA LEU A 58 -1.44 -4.13 -7.56
C LEU A 58 -2.58 -5.14 -7.69
N PRO A 59 -2.29 -6.43 -7.92
CA PRO A 59 -3.29 -7.48 -7.84
C PRO A 59 -4.00 -7.47 -6.48
N VAL A 60 -5.22 -8.00 -6.44
CA VAL A 60 -5.90 -8.24 -5.17
C VAL A 60 -5.06 -9.22 -4.36
N GLY A 61 -4.71 -8.84 -3.13
CA GLY A 61 -3.82 -9.63 -2.29
C GLY A 61 -3.24 -8.81 -1.13
N PRO A 62 -2.31 -9.40 -0.36
CA PRO A 62 -1.79 -8.80 0.87
C PRO A 62 -1.14 -7.45 0.60
N ASP A 63 -0.43 -7.35 -0.52
CA ASP A 63 0.34 -6.16 -0.87
C ASP A 63 -0.55 -4.97 -1.19
N LEU A 64 -1.71 -5.19 -1.81
CA LEU A 64 -2.70 -4.14 -2.03
C LEU A 64 -3.23 -3.60 -0.71
N LEU A 65 -3.51 -4.48 0.26
CA LEU A 65 -4.02 -4.08 1.58
C LEU A 65 -2.95 -3.32 2.37
N VAL A 66 -1.71 -3.83 2.42
CA VAL A 66 -0.55 -3.17 3.04
C VAL A 66 -0.30 -1.80 2.41
N ALA A 67 -0.27 -1.71 1.08
CA ALA A 67 -0.04 -0.44 0.39
C ALA A 67 -1.14 0.58 0.69
N THR A 68 -2.40 0.13 0.73
CA THR A 68 -3.55 1.01 1.02
C THR A 68 -3.47 1.54 2.45
N ASP A 69 -3.26 0.66 3.44
CA ASP A 69 -3.13 1.05 4.84
C ASP A 69 -1.94 1.99 5.06
N ALA A 70 -0.78 1.66 4.48
CA ALA A 70 0.42 2.49 4.57
C ALA A 70 0.25 3.89 3.96
N VAL A 71 -0.49 4.02 2.85
CA VAL A 71 -0.80 5.34 2.26
C VAL A 71 -1.68 6.15 3.20
N ILE A 72 -2.71 5.54 3.78
CA ILE A 72 -3.61 6.19 4.73
C ILE A 72 -2.83 6.61 5.98
N ALA A 73 -1.99 5.74 6.53
CA ALA A 73 -1.13 6.01 7.69
C ALA A 73 -0.05 7.07 7.39
N ALA A 74 0.40 7.19 6.14
CA ALA A 74 1.25 8.30 5.69
C ALA A 74 0.50 9.64 5.60
N GLY A 75 -0.83 9.64 5.73
CA GLY A 75 -1.71 10.79 5.56
C GLY A 75 -2.07 11.08 4.10
N GLY A 76 -1.69 10.20 3.18
CA GLY A 76 -2.00 10.31 1.75
C GLY A 76 -3.43 9.88 1.43
N VAL A 77 -3.79 9.99 0.15
CA VAL A 77 -5.06 9.52 -0.39
C VAL A 77 -4.80 8.30 -1.26
N ALA A 78 -5.22 7.13 -0.78
CA ALA A 78 -5.09 5.88 -1.54
C ALA A 78 -6.09 5.86 -2.71
N CYS A 79 -5.60 5.56 -3.91
CA CYS A 79 -6.42 5.38 -5.12
C CYS A 79 -6.11 4.02 -5.76
N PRO A 80 -6.74 2.93 -5.28
CA PRO A 80 -6.63 1.61 -5.90
C PRO A 80 -7.21 1.59 -7.32
N VAL A 81 -6.53 0.90 -8.22
CA VAL A 81 -6.99 0.68 -9.60
C VAL A 81 -6.75 -0.78 -10.00
N PRO A 82 -7.55 -1.34 -10.94
CA PRO A 82 -7.32 -2.69 -11.41
C PRO A 82 -5.92 -2.87 -12.01
N ALA A 83 -5.27 -3.99 -11.68
CA ALA A 83 -3.92 -4.32 -12.12
C ALA A 83 -3.85 -4.82 -13.57
N ASP A 84 -4.98 -5.28 -14.11
CA ASP A 84 -5.16 -5.83 -15.45
C ASP A 84 -5.50 -4.76 -16.50
N LEU A 85 -5.46 -3.47 -16.14
CA LEU A 85 -5.60 -2.39 -17.11
C LEU A 85 -4.46 -2.42 -18.13
N ASP A 86 -4.81 -2.20 -19.40
CA ASP A 86 -3.82 -1.91 -20.42
C ASP A 86 -3.16 -0.54 -20.17
N ALA A 87 -2.02 -0.30 -20.85
CA ALA A 87 -1.25 0.92 -20.66
C ALA A 87 -2.08 2.20 -20.94
N ALA A 88 -2.95 2.17 -21.95
CA ALA A 88 -3.76 3.33 -22.31
C ALA A 88 -4.81 3.68 -21.23
N ALA A 89 -5.49 2.67 -20.70
CA ALA A 89 -6.45 2.81 -19.62
C ALA A 89 -5.78 3.23 -18.31
N LEU A 90 -4.59 2.69 -18.01
CA LEU A 90 -3.79 3.09 -16.86
C LEU A 90 -3.35 4.55 -16.97
N SER A 91 -2.84 4.98 -18.13
CA SER A 91 -2.49 6.39 -18.39
C SER A 91 -3.69 7.32 -18.20
N ALA A 92 -4.87 6.96 -18.72
CA ALA A 92 -6.09 7.73 -18.51
C ALA A 92 -6.45 7.86 -17.01
N ARG A 93 -6.25 6.80 -16.24
CA ARG A 93 -6.50 6.78 -14.79
C ARG A 93 -5.48 7.60 -14.00
N ILE A 94 -4.21 7.55 -14.37
CA ILE A 94 -3.15 8.41 -13.82
C ILE A 94 -3.53 9.88 -14.00
N ILE A 95 -3.95 10.28 -15.20
CA ILE A 95 -4.37 11.66 -15.50
C ILE A 95 -5.58 12.07 -14.65
N ALA A 96 -6.60 11.22 -14.58
CA ALA A 96 -7.84 11.51 -13.85
C ALA A 96 -7.64 11.62 -12.33
N SER A 97 -6.80 10.75 -11.75
CA SER A 97 -6.53 10.71 -10.31
C SER A 97 -5.69 11.89 -9.81
N ARG A 98 -4.97 12.57 -10.71
CA ARG A 98 -3.93 13.56 -10.38
C ARG A 98 -2.87 13.00 -9.42
N ALA A 99 -2.69 11.68 -9.43
CA ALA A 99 -1.70 11.02 -8.59
C ALA A 99 -0.29 11.54 -8.91
N ARG A 100 0.50 11.73 -7.85
CA ARG A 100 1.91 12.13 -7.98
C ARG A 100 2.86 10.97 -7.75
N VAL A 101 2.36 9.91 -7.12
CA VAL A 101 3.09 8.69 -6.77
C VAL A 101 2.25 7.51 -7.22
N MET A 102 2.92 6.47 -7.69
CA MET A 102 2.30 5.20 -8.04
C MET A 102 3.04 4.05 -7.36
N ILE A 103 2.28 3.08 -6.87
CA ILE A 103 2.79 1.80 -6.37
C ILE A 103 2.36 0.73 -7.37
N SER A 104 3.31 0.03 -7.97
CA SER A 104 3.05 -1.08 -8.88
C SER A 104 4.30 -1.93 -9.11
N ASP A 105 4.12 -3.23 -9.27
CA ASP A 105 5.15 -4.18 -9.74
C ASP A 105 5.01 -4.52 -11.24
N LEU A 106 4.09 -3.88 -11.94
CA LEU A 106 3.71 -4.26 -13.29
C LEU A 106 4.55 -3.55 -14.35
N PRO A 107 5.05 -4.26 -15.39
CA PRO A 107 5.81 -3.65 -16.47
C PRO A 107 5.07 -2.50 -17.18
N GLN A 108 3.76 -2.67 -17.45
CA GLN A 108 2.94 -1.65 -18.08
C GLN A 108 2.78 -0.36 -17.25
N ALA A 109 3.01 -0.44 -15.93
CA ALA A 109 3.00 0.74 -15.08
C ALA A 109 4.20 1.64 -15.34
N LEU A 110 5.36 1.07 -15.68
CA LEU A 110 6.55 1.84 -16.04
C LEU A 110 6.31 2.62 -17.35
N GLU A 111 5.74 1.95 -18.36
CA GLU A 111 5.39 2.56 -19.64
C GLU A 111 4.37 3.70 -19.48
N ALA A 112 3.31 3.47 -18.68
CA ALA A 112 2.30 4.50 -18.41
C ALA A 112 2.85 5.66 -17.55
N ALA A 113 3.85 5.40 -16.70
CA ALA A 113 4.47 6.42 -15.85
C ALA A 113 5.32 7.40 -16.67
N ASP A 114 6.12 6.90 -17.62
CA ASP A 114 7.01 7.71 -18.48
C ASP A 114 6.24 8.75 -19.31
N GLU A 115 4.99 8.45 -19.67
CA GLU A 115 4.11 9.37 -20.40
C GLU A 115 3.35 10.36 -19.49
N SER A 116 3.59 10.34 -18.18
CA SER A 116 2.73 10.99 -17.19
C SER A 116 3.47 11.90 -16.19
N ARG A 117 2.70 12.58 -15.33
CA ARG A 117 3.23 13.42 -14.22
C ARG A 117 3.57 12.62 -12.96
N VAL A 118 3.49 11.28 -12.99
CA VAL A 118 3.89 10.44 -11.86
C VAL A 118 5.39 10.59 -11.67
N ARG A 119 5.80 11.03 -10.48
CA ARG A 119 7.21 11.37 -10.20
C ARG A 119 7.97 10.20 -9.57
N ILE A 120 7.24 9.22 -9.06
CA ILE A 120 7.78 8.13 -8.25
C ILE A 120 6.94 6.89 -8.53
N VAL A 121 7.59 5.85 -9.06
CA VAL A 121 7.05 4.49 -9.14
C VAL A 121 7.73 3.67 -8.06
N MET A 122 6.95 2.98 -7.23
CA MET A 122 7.44 2.13 -6.15
C MET A 122 6.97 0.70 -6.38
N SER A 123 7.90 -0.26 -6.31
CA SER A 123 7.54 -1.68 -6.24
C SER A 123 6.99 -2.04 -4.84
N VAL A 124 6.39 -3.20 -4.68
CA VAL A 124 6.07 -3.74 -3.35
C VAL A 124 7.36 -4.06 -2.57
N ALA A 125 8.41 -4.50 -3.28
CA ALA A 125 9.73 -4.72 -2.67
C ALA A 125 10.26 -3.42 -2.04
N ASP A 126 10.07 -2.29 -2.71
CA ASP A 126 10.43 -0.96 -2.23
C ASP A 126 9.69 -0.52 -0.96
N LEU A 127 8.52 -1.09 -0.68
CA LEU A 127 7.74 -0.85 0.54
C LEU A 127 8.22 -1.71 1.71
N SER A 128 8.93 -2.80 1.43
CA SER A 128 9.33 -3.81 2.41
C SER A 128 10.75 -3.57 2.97
N VAL A 129 11.57 -2.73 2.33
CA VAL A 129 12.97 -2.53 2.76
C VAL A 129 13.06 -1.58 3.96
N LEU A 130 13.47 -2.08 5.12
CA LEU A 130 14.15 -1.24 6.11
C LEU A 130 15.58 -1.02 5.61
N HIS A 131 15.91 0.17 5.09
CA HIS A 131 17.32 0.55 4.98
C HIS A 131 17.88 0.59 6.39
N SER A 132 18.56 -0.49 6.79
CA SER A 132 19.52 -0.47 7.88
C SER A 132 20.48 0.68 7.60
N CYS A 133 20.51 1.70 8.45
CA CYS A 133 21.60 2.67 8.40
C CYS A 133 22.91 1.87 8.53
N PRO A 134 23.86 1.95 7.58
CA PRO A 134 25.16 1.36 7.80
C PRO A 134 25.77 2.06 9.01
N GLY A 135 26.11 1.26 10.01
CA GLY A 135 26.51 1.71 11.34
C GLY A 135 27.59 2.78 11.27
N SER A 136 27.37 3.83 12.05
CA SER A 136 28.40 4.73 12.51
C SER A 136 29.57 3.95 13.11
N ARG A 137 30.75 4.14 12.55
CA ARG A 137 32.04 4.02 13.25
C ARG A 137 32.80 5.31 13.07
#